data_AF-A0A533WYC9-F1
#
_entry.id   AF-A0A533WYC9-F1
#
_cell.length_a   1.000
_cell.length_b   1.000
_cell.length_c   1.000
_cell.angle_alpha   90.00
_cell.angle_beta   90.00
_cell.angle_gamma   90.00
#
_symmetry.space_group_name_H-M   'P 1'
#
loop_
_entity.id
_entity.type
_entity.pdbx_description
1 polymer ?
#
loop_
_entity_poly.entity_id
_entity_poly.type
_entity_poly.pdbx_seq_one_letter_code
_entity_poly.pdbx_strand_id
1 'polypeptide(L)'
;MAYRHPLKVIGVQREDGVKGKIASTIKEIELHRRELESMRSRLAQRRKLLYDTTVRALTAKDKSKANVYANEWAELRKVAKVVYASELALTQVILRLESINDVGDVISHMSTAFKVLRKVSKTVQGLVPALDQASEEINTTLTETMAEIGNVTPSISLNLRTESGEELVEQAKKYAEEQAEEMQRNLTVTPEAIRRQTENSLRVPVLATG
;
A
#
# COMPACT_ATOMS: atom_id res chain seq x y z
N MET A 1 13.22 -5.24 -59.37
CA MET A 1 12.40 -6.35 -58.83
C MET A 1 12.93 -6.66 -57.43
N ALA A 2 12.33 -6.09 -56.38
CA ALA A 2 12.80 -6.25 -55.00
C ALA A 2 11.62 -6.70 -54.14
N TYR A 3 11.56 -7.99 -53.85
CA TYR A 3 10.61 -8.55 -52.90
C TYR A 3 11.04 -8.15 -51.49
N ARG A 4 10.30 -7.23 -50.87
CA ARG A 4 10.43 -6.91 -49.45
C ARG A 4 9.57 -7.91 -48.68
N HIS A 5 10.18 -8.84 -47.96
CA HIS A 5 9.48 -9.67 -46.99
C HIS A 5 8.81 -8.78 -45.93
N PRO A 6 7.55 -9.05 -45.52
CA PRO A 6 7.00 -8.39 -44.34
C PRO A 6 7.67 -8.98 -43.10
N LEU A 7 8.35 -8.13 -42.34
CA LEU A 7 8.83 -8.42 -41.00
C LEU A 7 7.63 -8.80 -40.14
N LYS A 8 7.64 -10.05 -39.65
CA LYS A 8 6.73 -10.55 -38.64
C LYS A 8 7.05 -9.79 -37.35
N VAL A 9 6.23 -8.79 -37.03
CA VAL A 9 6.34 -8.06 -35.76
C VAL A 9 6.22 -9.07 -34.63
N ILE A 10 7.33 -9.19 -33.90
CA ILE A 10 7.53 -10.03 -32.72
C ILE A 10 6.47 -9.64 -31.68
N GLY A 11 5.92 -10.66 -31.02
CA GLY A 11 4.68 -10.62 -30.25
C GLY A 11 4.54 -9.40 -29.33
N VAL A 12 3.54 -8.58 -29.64
CA VAL A 12 2.83 -7.80 -28.64
C VAL A 12 2.12 -8.83 -27.75
N GLN A 13 2.71 -9.16 -26.60
CA GLN A 13 1.96 -9.80 -25.52
C GLN A 13 0.76 -8.91 -25.23
N ARG A 14 -0.44 -9.44 -25.47
CA ARG A 14 -1.71 -8.71 -25.30
C ARG A 14 -1.79 -8.13 -23.88
N GLU A 15 -2.03 -6.82 -23.79
CA GLU A 15 -2.51 -6.16 -22.56
C GLU A 15 -3.88 -6.69 -22.10
N ASP A 16 -4.51 -7.61 -22.85
CA ASP A 16 -5.86 -8.14 -22.60
C ASP A 16 -5.96 -9.22 -21.51
N GLY A 17 -4.84 -9.57 -20.85
CA GLY A 17 -4.81 -10.53 -19.77
C GLY A 17 -5.44 -10.01 -18.47
N VAL A 18 -5.79 -10.91 -17.54
CA VAL A 18 -6.32 -10.56 -16.21
C VAL A 18 -5.43 -9.54 -15.49
N LYS A 19 -4.11 -9.69 -15.61
CA LYS A 19 -3.11 -8.76 -15.08
C LYS A 19 -3.23 -7.34 -15.65
N GLY A 20 -3.35 -7.22 -16.97
CA GLY A 20 -3.52 -5.92 -17.63
C GLY A 20 -4.82 -5.23 -17.22
N LYS A 21 -5.90 -6.01 -17.10
CA LYS A 21 -7.19 -5.51 -16.57
C LYS A 21 -7.06 -5.01 -15.14
N ILE A 22 -6.47 -5.80 -14.23
CA ILE A 22 -6.24 -5.38 -12.85
C ILE A 22 -5.42 -4.08 -12.79
N ALA A 23 -4.33 -3.99 -13.55
CA ALA A 23 -3.50 -2.79 -13.61
C ALA A 23 -4.28 -1.56 -14.12
N SER A 24 -5.08 -1.72 -15.18
CA SER A 24 -5.94 -0.63 -15.67
C SER A 24 -6.99 -0.19 -14.65
N THR A 25 -7.61 -1.14 -13.93
CA THR A 25 -8.60 -0.86 -12.90
C THR A 25 -7.97 -0.14 -11.71
N ILE A 26 -6.78 -0.56 -11.24
CA ILE A 26 -6.04 0.14 -10.19
C ILE A 26 -5.79 1.60 -10.61
N LYS A 27 -5.36 1.84 -11.85
CA LYS A 27 -5.10 3.18 -12.37
C LYS A 27 -6.36 4.06 -12.39
N GLU A 28 -7.51 3.49 -12.77
CA GLU A 28 -8.80 4.18 -12.76
C GLU A 28 -9.26 4.52 -11.33
N ILE A 29 -9.14 3.57 -10.40
CA ILE A 29 -9.47 3.80 -8.98
C ILE A 29 -8.56 4.86 -8.36
N GLU A 30 -7.26 4.86 -8.68
CA GLU A 30 -6.30 5.88 -8.27
C GLU A 30 -6.67 7.29 -8.77
N LEU A 31 -7.27 7.39 -9.96
CA LEU A 31 -7.76 8.67 -10.46
C LEU A 31 -8.91 9.18 -9.58
N HIS A 32 -9.92 8.35 -9.33
CA HIS A 32 -11.05 8.72 -8.47
C HIS A 32 -10.64 8.99 -7.03
N ARG A 33 -9.68 8.25 -6.47
CA ARG A 33 -9.13 8.51 -5.13
C ARG A 33 -8.52 9.91 -5.04
N ARG A 34 -7.76 10.34 -6.06
CA ARG A 34 -7.17 11.69 -6.13
C ARG A 34 -8.23 12.79 -6.30
N GLU A 35 -9.31 12.51 -7.03
CA GLU A 35 -10.45 13.44 -7.13
C GLU A 35 -11.12 13.66 -5.76
N LEU A 36 -11.31 12.59 -4.98
CA LEU A 36 -11.83 12.67 -3.62
C LEU A 36 -10.88 13.44 -2.69
N GLU A 37 -9.57 13.24 -2.80
CA GLU A 37 -8.57 13.99 -2.05
C GLU A 37 -8.64 15.50 -2.34
N SER A 38 -8.74 15.87 -3.62
CA SER A 38 -8.94 17.26 -4.04
C SER A 38 -10.26 17.83 -3.52
N MET A 39 -11.34 17.05 -3.55
CA MET A 39 -12.63 17.44 -2.96
C MET A 39 -12.53 17.65 -1.45
N ARG A 40 -11.84 16.76 -0.73
CA ARG A 40 -11.59 16.87 0.72
C ARG A 40 -10.85 18.17 1.06
N SER A 41 -9.82 18.51 0.30
CA SER A 41 -9.05 19.75 0.47
C SER A 41 -9.93 21.00 0.28
N ARG A 42 -10.73 21.04 -0.79
CA ARG A 42 -11.68 22.14 -1.04
C ARG A 42 -12.74 22.28 0.06
N LEU A 43 -13.28 21.16 0.54
CA LEU A 43 -14.22 21.15 1.67
C LEU A 43 -13.57 21.71 2.95
N ALA A 44 -12.31 21.36 3.23
CA ALA A 44 -11.57 21.88 4.37
C ALA A 44 -11.36 23.40 4.27
N GLN A 45 -10.97 23.91 3.10
CA GLN A 45 -10.82 25.35 2.85
C GLN A 45 -12.15 26.10 3.02
N ARG A 46 -13.24 25.59 2.43
CA ARG A 46 -14.57 26.20 2.55
C ARG A 46 -15.07 26.21 4.00
N ARG A 47 -14.81 25.13 4.76
CA ARG A 47 -15.11 25.09 6.20
C ARG A 47 -14.30 26.12 6.98
N LYS A 48 -13.02 26.31 6.67
CA LYS A 48 -12.22 27.36 7.32
C LYS A 48 -12.83 28.75 7.06
N LEU A 49 -13.19 29.03 5.81
CA LEU A 49 -13.84 30.30 5.45
C LEU A 49 -15.17 30.52 6.19
N LEU A 50 -16.01 29.50 6.29
CA LEU A 50 -17.28 29.59 7.02
C LEU A 50 -17.03 29.85 8.51
N TYR A 51 -16.06 29.17 9.11
CA TYR A 51 -15.68 29.41 10.50
C TYR A 51 -15.26 30.88 10.72
N ASP A 52 -14.35 31.39 9.89
CA ASP A 52 -13.89 32.79 9.97
C ASP A 52 -15.05 33.78 9.77
N THR A 53 -15.99 33.46 8.88
CA THR A 53 -17.18 34.29 8.62
C THR A 53 -18.17 34.26 9.78
N THR A 54 -18.35 33.11 10.42
CA THR A 54 -19.14 32.98 11.66
C THR A 54 -18.56 33.86 12.76
N VAL A 55 -17.23 33.84 12.96
CA VAL A 55 -16.56 34.70 13.95
C VAL A 55 -16.82 36.18 13.65
N ARG A 56 -16.65 36.61 12.39
CA ARG A 56 -16.93 38.01 11.99
C ARG A 56 -18.38 38.42 12.25
N ALA A 57 -19.35 37.56 11.93
CA ALA A 57 -20.77 37.83 12.16
C ALA A 57 -21.09 37.97 13.66
N LEU A 58 -20.46 37.14 14.51
CA LEU A 58 -20.57 37.25 15.97
C LEU A 58 -19.98 38.56 16.48
N THR A 59 -18.82 38.99 15.99
CA THR A 59 -18.22 40.28 16.35
C THR A 59 -19.12 41.45 15.97
N ALA A 60 -19.78 41.37 14.81
CA ALA A 60 -20.77 42.36 14.37
C ALA A 60 -22.12 42.27 15.13
N LYS A 61 -22.24 41.37 16.11
CA LYS A 61 -23.47 41.07 16.86
C LYS A 61 -24.65 40.59 15.99
N ASP A 62 -24.38 40.13 14.76
CA ASP A 62 -25.36 39.56 13.84
C ASP A 62 -25.49 38.05 14.08
N LYS A 63 -26.21 37.70 15.15
CA LYS A 63 -26.40 36.29 15.56
C LYS A 63 -27.11 35.45 14.49
N SER A 64 -28.03 36.04 13.74
CA SER A 64 -28.77 35.35 12.69
C SER A 64 -27.84 34.86 11.59
N LYS A 65 -26.95 35.72 11.07
CA LYS A 65 -25.94 35.30 10.08
C LYS A 65 -24.94 34.29 10.65
N ALA A 66 -24.48 34.49 11.88
CA ALA A 66 -23.57 33.55 12.53
C ALA A 66 -24.15 32.14 12.58
N ASN A 67 -25.43 32.00 12.94
CA ASN A 67 -26.11 30.70 12.98
C ASN A 67 -26.21 30.04 11.60
N VAL A 68 -26.52 30.81 10.54
CA VAL A 68 -26.58 30.27 9.16
C VAL A 68 -25.21 29.70 8.74
N TYR A 69 -24.12 30.45 8.96
CA TYR A 69 -22.78 30.00 8.57
C TYR A 69 -22.29 28.82 9.42
N ALA A 70 -22.64 28.78 10.70
CA ALA A 70 -22.33 27.64 11.58
C ALA A 70 -23.05 26.35 11.13
N ASN A 71 -24.31 26.45 10.72
CA ASN A 71 -25.08 25.31 10.21
C ASN A 71 -24.46 24.75 8.92
N GLU A 72 -24.14 25.62 7.95
CA GLU A 72 -23.46 25.18 6.72
C GLU A 72 -22.10 24.52 7.02
N TRP A 73 -21.33 25.05 7.98
CA TRP A 73 -20.08 24.43 8.40
C TRP A 73 -20.28 23.00 8.90
N ALA A 74 -21.34 22.77 9.68
CA ALA A 74 -21.67 21.46 10.21
C ALA A 74 -22.09 20.48 9.10
N GLU A 75 -22.86 20.93 8.12
CA GLU A 75 -23.22 20.11 6.95
C GLU A 75 -21.98 19.75 6.12
N LEU A 76 -21.10 20.71 5.82
CA LEU A 76 -19.84 20.42 5.13
C LEU A 76 -18.94 19.46 5.90
N ARG A 77 -18.98 19.48 7.24
CA ARG A 77 -18.25 18.51 8.07
C ARG A 77 -18.78 17.09 7.85
N LYS A 78 -20.09 16.89 7.72
CA LYS A 78 -20.68 15.58 7.43
C LYS A 78 -20.25 15.08 6.05
N VAL A 79 -20.32 15.95 5.04
CA VAL A 79 -19.88 15.62 3.67
C VAL A 79 -18.38 15.25 3.66
N ALA A 80 -17.54 16.02 4.34
CA ALA A 80 -16.10 15.74 4.42
C ALA A 80 -15.78 14.37 5.04
N LYS A 81 -16.57 13.91 6.03
CA LYS A 81 -16.42 12.57 6.60
C LYS A 81 -16.72 11.48 5.58
N VAL A 82 -17.79 11.65 4.79
CA VAL A 82 -18.17 10.68 3.76
C VAL A 82 -17.09 10.61 2.68
N VAL A 83 -16.61 11.76 2.18
CA VAL A 83 -15.52 11.83 1.20
C VAL A 83 -14.27 11.11 1.71
N TYR A 84 -13.91 11.32 2.98
CA TYR A 84 -12.76 10.66 3.56
C TYR A 84 -12.93 9.14 3.70
N ALA A 85 -14.11 8.68 4.13
CA ALA A 85 -14.41 7.24 4.18
C ALA A 85 -14.34 6.59 2.79
N SER A 86 -14.81 7.28 1.75
CA SER A 86 -14.70 6.81 0.37
C SER A 86 -13.25 6.75 -0.11
N GLU A 87 -12.42 7.74 0.23
CA GLU A 87 -10.97 7.73 -0.07
C GLU A 87 -10.27 6.51 0.53
N LEU A 88 -10.59 6.19 1.80
CA LEU A 88 -10.05 5.00 2.47
C LEU A 88 -10.55 3.70 1.83
N ALA A 89 -11.82 3.63 1.45
CA ALA A 89 -12.38 2.46 0.78
C ALA A 89 -11.70 2.20 -0.57
N LEU A 90 -11.47 3.25 -1.38
CA LEU A 90 -10.74 3.10 -2.65
C LEU A 90 -9.29 2.66 -2.42
N THR A 91 -8.62 3.21 -1.40
CA THR A 91 -7.27 2.78 -0.99
C THR A 91 -7.25 1.29 -0.65
N GLN A 92 -8.23 0.82 0.12
CA GLN A 92 -8.34 -0.60 0.48
C GLN A 92 -8.55 -1.49 -0.76
N VAL A 93 -9.37 -1.06 -1.72
CA VAL A 93 -9.58 -1.83 -2.96
C VAL A 93 -8.29 -1.93 -3.78
N ILE A 94 -7.54 -0.83 -3.92
CA ILE A 94 -6.25 -0.83 -4.61
C ILE A 94 -5.31 -1.87 -3.99
N LEU A 95 -5.10 -1.83 -2.67
CA LEU A 95 -4.21 -2.76 -1.97
C LEU A 95 -4.64 -4.23 -2.14
N ARG A 96 -5.95 -4.49 -2.19
CA ARG A 96 -6.47 -5.85 -2.44
C ARG A 96 -6.22 -6.30 -3.87
N LEU A 97 -6.40 -5.42 -4.85
CA LEU A 97 -6.12 -5.71 -6.25
C LEU A 97 -4.61 -5.95 -6.49
N GLU A 98 -3.74 -5.20 -5.83
CA GLU A 98 -2.29 -5.44 -5.83
C GLU A 98 -1.96 -6.83 -5.25
N SER A 99 -2.55 -7.17 -4.10
CA SER A 99 -2.36 -8.50 -3.49
C SER A 99 -2.84 -9.64 -4.42
N ILE A 100 -3.97 -9.45 -5.10
CA ILE A 100 -4.50 -10.43 -6.08
C ILE A 100 -3.54 -10.56 -7.27
N ASN A 101 -2.97 -9.45 -7.74
CA ASN A 101 -1.98 -9.48 -8.81
C ASN A 101 -0.72 -10.25 -8.41
N ASP A 102 -0.22 -10.04 -7.19
CA ASP A 102 0.98 -10.72 -6.67
C ASP A 102 0.75 -12.24 -6.55
N VAL A 103 -0.41 -12.65 -6.03
CA VAL A 103 -0.81 -14.07 -6.00
C VAL A 103 -0.90 -14.64 -7.42
N GLY A 104 -1.46 -13.88 -8.37
CA GLY A 104 -1.50 -14.28 -9.78
C GLY A 104 -0.13 -14.55 -10.39
N ASP A 105 0.86 -13.72 -10.06
CA ASP A 105 2.25 -13.91 -10.51
C ASP A 105 2.88 -15.17 -9.91
N VAL A 106 2.63 -15.45 -8.63
CA VAL A 106 3.07 -16.70 -7.97
C VAL A 106 2.47 -17.92 -8.66
N ILE A 107 1.15 -17.92 -8.92
CA ILE A 107 0.46 -19.02 -9.60
C ILE A 107 1.04 -19.27 -11.00
N SER A 108 1.37 -18.21 -11.75
CA SER A 108 1.99 -18.30 -13.06
C SER A 108 3.37 -18.98 -13.02
N HIS A 109 4.20 -18.59 -12.04
CA HIS A 109 5.51 -19.21 -11.83
C HIS A 109 5.40 -20.68 -11.42
N MET A 110 4.50 -20.99 -10.48
CA MET A 110 4.25 -22.37 -10.04
C MET A 110 3.76 -23.24 -11.20
N SER A 111 2.80 -22.77 -12.00
CA SER A 111 2.33 -23.46 -13.19
C SER A 111 3.47 -23.82 -14.14
N THR A 112 4.45 -22.92 -14.30
CA THR A 112 5.63 -23.16 -15.14
C THR A 112 6.56 -24.22 -14.53
N ALA A 113 6.87 -24.12 -13.24
CA ALA A 113 7.68 -25.13 -12.54
C ALA A 113 7.03 -26.52 -12.62
N PHE A 114 5.71 -26.57 -12.47
CA PHE A 114 4.93 -27.79 -12.54
C PHE A 114 4.88 -28.43 -13.93
N LYS A 115 4.87 -27.62 -15.01
CA LYS A 115 5.06 -28.13 -16.38
C LYS A 115 6.41 -28.81 -16.56
N VAL A 116 7.48 -28.23 -15.98
CA VAL A 116 8.82 -28.83 -16.00
C VAL A 116 8.82 -30.17 -15.27
N LEU A 117 8.23 -30.21 -14.06
CA LEU A 117 8.15 -31.43 -13.27
C LEU A 117 7.38 -32.55 -13.98
N ARG A 118 6.21 -32.26 -14.60
CA ARG A 118 5.48 -33.24 -15.42
C ARG A 118 6.32 -33.78 -16.58
N LYS A 119 7.13 -32.93 -17.22
CA LYS A 119 8.00 -33.35 -18.32
C LYS A 119 9.07 -34.33 -17.83
N VAL A 120 9.68 -34.05 -16.68
CA VAL A 120 10.66 -34.95 -16.05
C VAL A 120 10.01 -36.28 -15.67
N SER A 121 8.87 -36.25 -14.99
CA SER A 121 8.12 -37.46 -14.61
C SER A 121 7.77 -38.32 -15.83
N LYS A 122 7.29 -37.73 -16.94
CA LYS A 122 7.06 -38.45 -18.21
C LYS A 122 8.32 -39.04 -18.83
N THR A 123 9.48 -38.41 -18.65
CA THR A 123 10.74 -38.89 -19.23
C THR A 123 11.26 -40.12 -18.48
N VAL A 124 10.96 -40.22 -17.20
CA VAL A 124 11.40 -41.32 -16.32
C VAL A 124 10.41 -42.51 -16.36
N GLN A 125 9.16 -42.25 -16.77
CA GLN A 125 8.13 -43.26 -17.00
C GLN A 125 8.56 -44.25 -18.11
N GLY A 126 8.34 -45.54 -17.90
CA GLY A 126 8.66 -46.63 -18.82
C GLY A 126 10.06 -47.22 -18.66
N LEU A 127 10.87 -46.74 -17.71
CA LEU A 127 12.21 -47.29 -17.44
C LEU A 127 12.16 -48.57 -16.62
N VAL A 128 11.51 -48.53 -15.45
CA VAL A 128 11.28 -49.70 -14.57
C VAL A 128 9.94 -49.56 -13.83
N PRO A 129 9.28 -50.67 -13.43
CA PRO A 129 7.96 -50.62 -12.81
C PRO A 129 7.84 -49.72 -11.57
N ALA A 130 8.88 -49.68 -10.73
CA ALA A 130 8.90 -48.85 -9.53
C ALA A 130 8.87 -47.34 -9.84
N LEU A 131 9.41 -46.93 -10.99
CA LEU A 131 9.42 -45.52 -11.41
C LEU A 131 8.10 -45.11 -12.06
N ASP A 132 7.35 -46.05 -12.64
CA ASP A 132 6.02 -45.78 -13.20
C ASP A 132 5.04 -45.38 -12.09
N GLN A 133 5.01 -46.17 -11.00
CA GLN A 133 4.16 -45.88 -9.85
C GLN A 133 4.51 -44.52 -9.22
N ALA A 134 5.80 -44.26 -8.97
CA ALA A 134 6.25 -42.99 -8.41
C ALA A 134 5.91 -41.79 -9.31
N SER A 135 6.00 -41.97 -10.64
CA SER A 135 5.66 -40.94 -11.62
C SER A 135 4.16 -40.64 -11.65
N GLU A 136 3.30 -41.65 -11.49
CA GLU A 136 1.85 -41.48 -11.40
C GLU A 136 1.45 -40.76 -10.11
N GLU A 137 2.00 -41.16 -8.97
CA GLU A 137 1.80 -40.49 -7.67
C GLU A 137 2.20 -39.01 -7.74
N ILE A 138 3.37 -38.69 -8.30
CA ILE A 138 3.83 -37.31 -8.50
C ILE A 138 2.84 -36.50 -9.34
N ASN A 139 2.31 -37.06 -10.44
CA ASN A 139 1.35 -36.36 -11.29
C ASN A 139 0.02 -36.11 -10.60
N THR A 140 -0.45 -37.04 -9.76
CA THR A 140 -1.68 -36.91 -8.98
C THR A 140 -1.53 -35.80 -7.95
N THR A 141 -0.52 -35.89 -7.07
CA THR A 141 -0.24 -34.85 -6.07
C THR A 141 -0.08 -33.49 -6.72
N LEU A 142 0.60 -33.43 -7.85
CA LEU A 142 0.78 -32.19 -8.58
C LEU A 142 -0.54 -31.57 -9.07
N THR A 143 -1.46 -32.41 -9.52
CA THR A 143 -2.77 -31.96 -10.00
C THR A 143 -3.62 -31.46 -8.84
N GLU A 144 -3.59 -32.17 -7.71
CA GLU A 144 -4.26 -31.78 -6.46
C GLU A 144 -3.73 -30.45 -5.91
N THR A 145 -2.41 -30.31 -5.76
CA THR A 145 -1.78 -29.07 -5.30
C THR A 145 -2.11 -27.89 -6.20
N MET A 146 -2.16 -28.08 -7.52
CA MET A 146 -2.58 -27.02 -8.45
C MET A 146 -4.04 -26.62 -8.28
N ALA A 147 -4.93 -27.58 -8.02
CA ALA A 147 -6.34 -27.29 -7.76
C ALA A 147 -6.51 -26.52 -6.43
N GLU A 148 -5.78 -26.91 -5.39
CA GLU A 148 -5.79 -26.21 -4.09
C GLU A 148 -5.33 -24.77 -4.21
N ILE A 149 -4.21 -24.53 -4.89
CA ILE A 149 -3.66 -23.17 -5.11
C ILE A 149 -4.66 -22.28 -5.88
N GLY A 150 -5.39 -22.84 -6.85
CA GLY A 150 -6.43 -22.11 -7.58
C GLY A 150 -7.54 -21.54 -6.67
N ASN A 151 -7.77 -22.17 -5.51
CA ASN A 151 -8.78 -21.74 -4.54
C ASN A 151 -8.26 -20.71 -3.52
N VAL A 152 -6.95 -20.40 -3.49
CA VAL A 152 -6.31 -19.48 -2.52
C VAL A 152 -6.54 -17.99 -2.86
N THR A 153 -7.39 -17.69 -3.86
CA THR A 153 -7.59 -16.30 -4.31
C THR A 153 -8.19 -15.44 -3.18
N PRO A 154 -7.56 -14.31 -2.79
CA PRO A 154 -8.08 -13.41 -1.77
C PRO A 154 -9.47 -12.89 -2.13
N SER A 155 -10.42 -12.91 -1.20
CA SER A 155 -11.73 -12.30 -1.38
C SER A 155 -11.66 -10.78 -1.15
N ILE A 156 -12.43 -10.01 -1.93
CA ILE A 156 -12.57 -8.57 -1.75
C ILE A 156 -13.74 -8.34 -0.78
N SER A 157 -13.41 -8.03 0.48
CA SER A 157 -14.38 -7.52 1.46
C SER A 157 -14.02 -6.08 1.84
N LEU A 158 -15.02 -5.20 1.77
CA LEU A 158 -14.90 -3.79 2.15
C LEU A 158 -15.19 -3.65 3.64
N ASN A 159 -14.21 -4.03 4.47
CA ASN A 159 -14.27 -3.76 5.90
C ASN A 159 -13.09 -2.90 6.32
N LEU A 160 -13.37 -1.64 6.66
CA LEU A 160 -12.37 -0.64 7.03
C LEU A 160 -11.75 -0.91 8.41
N ARG A 161 -12.37 -1.75 9.25
CA ARG A 161 -11.87 -2.12 10.57
C ARG A 161 -11.94 -3.63 10.75
N THR A 162 -10.80 -4.24 11.02
CA THR A 162 -10.66 -5.67 11.34
C THR A 162 -9.85 -5.80 12.61
N GLU A 163 -10.12 -6.81 13.42
CA GLU A 163 -9.45 -7.03 14.72
C GLU A 163 -7.91 -7.07 14.57
N SER A 164 -7.40 -7.87 13.63
CA SER A 164 -5.96 -7.93 13.32
C SER A 164 -5.39 -6.60 12.79
N GLY A 165 -6.21 -5.81 12.08
CA GLY A 165 -5.82 -4.48 11.63
C GLY A 165 -5.70 -3.49 12.79
N GLU A 166 -6.55 -3.58 13.80
CA GLU A 166 -6.51 -2.72 14.99
C GLU A 166 -5.27 -3.01 15.85
N GLU A 167 -4.91 -4.28 16.01
CA GLU A 167 -3.67 -4.67 16.69
C GLU A 167 -2.42 -4.08 16.01
N LEU A 168 -2.35 -4.16 14.67
CA LEU A 168 -1.25 -3.57 13.90
C LEU A 168 -1.18 -2.05 14.08
N VAL A 169 -2.33 -1.36 14.06
CA VAL A 169 -2.40 0.09 14.27
C VAL A 169 -1.88 0.47 15.66
N GLU A 170 -2.23 -0.29 16.69
CA GLU A 170 -1.76 -0.05 18.05
C GLU A 170 -0.24 -0.28 18.18
N GLN A 171 0.28 -1.34 17.57
CA GLN A 171 1.73 -1.58 17.51
C GLN A 171 2.47 -0.46 16.78
N ALA A 172 1.95 -0.03 15.63
CA ALA A 172 2.53 1.06 14.85
C ALA A 172 2.52 2.40 15.62
N LYS A 173 1.46 2.65 16.39
CA LYS A 173 1.36 3.83 17.24
C LYS A 173 2.43 3.84 18.34
N LYS A 174 2.61 2.73 19.07
CA LYS A 174 3.66 2.60 20.10
C LYS A 174 5.04 2.85 19.51
N TYR A 175 5.34 2.21 18.37
CA TYR A 175 6.61 2.41 17.68
C TYR A 175 6.81 3.86 17.24
N ALA A 176 5.77 4.52 16.71
CA ALA A 176 5.87 5.94 16.33
C ALA A 176 6.12 6.88 17.53
N GLU A 177 5.52 6.58 18.69
CA GLU A 177 5.75 7.30 19.95
C GLU A 177 7.20 7.09 20.45
N GLU A 178 7.69 5.85 20.46
CA GLU A 178 9.08 5.51 20.82
C GLU A 178 10.10 6.25 19.94
N GLN A 179 9.89 6.26 18.62
CA GLN A 179 10.74 6.98 17.68
C GLN A 179 10.72 8.49 17.92
N ALA A 180 9.55 9.07 18.24
CA ALA A 180 9.44 10.50 18.54
C ALA A 180 10.17 10.86 19.84
N GLU A 181 10.09 10.01 20.87
CA GLU A 181 10.85 10.20 22.10
C GLU A 181 12.36 10.06 21.91
N GLU A 182 12.82 9.10 21.10
CA GLU A 182 14.25 8.97 20.76
C GLU A 182 14.76 10.21 20.02
N MET A 183 13.99 10.73 19.07
CA MET A 183 14.33 11.99 18.39
C MET A 183 14.39 13.17 19.39
N GLN A 184 13.46 13.25 20.35
CA GLN A 184 13.49 14.28 21.39
C GLN A 184 14.67 14.12 22.37
N ARG A 185 15.03 12.89 22.75
CA ARG A 185 16.22 12.59 23.58
C ARG A 185 17.51 12.98 22.87
N ASN A 186 17.61 12.73 21.56
CA ASN A 186 18.76 13.12 20.76
C ASN A 186 18.86 14.63 20.53
N LEU A 187 17.74 15.37 20.59
CA LEU A 187 17.73 16.84 20.55
C LEU A 187 18.05 17.48 21.91
N THR A 188 17.78 16.77 23.02
CA THR A 188 18.09 17.22 24.39
C THR A 188 19.46 16.71 24.85
N VAL A 189 20.50 16.96 24.06
CA VAL A 189 21.87 16.90 24.57
C VAL A 189 21.99 17.99 25.64
N THR A 190 22.04 17.58 26.91
CA THR A 190 22.05 18.50 28.06
C THR A 190 23.26 19.45 27.99
N PRO A 191 23.16 20.69 28.49
CA PRO A 191 24.30 21.63 28.56
C PRO A 191 25.54 21.03 29.25
N GLU A 192 25.35 20.03 30.13
CA GLU A 192 26.43 19.30 30.78
C GLU A 192 27.27 18.43 29.82
N ALA A 193 26.65 17.84 28.79
CA ALA A 193 27.36 17.04 27.79
C ALA A 193 28.20 17.91 26.84
N ILE A 194 27.72 19.12 26.52
CA ILE A 194 28.49 20.13 25.79
C ILE A 194 29.67 20.61 26.64
N ARG A 195 29.44 20.96 27.92
CA ARG A 195 30.48 21.45 28.83
C ARG A 195 31.60 20.44 29.06
N ARG A 196 31.29 19.14 29.16
CA ARG A 196 32.30 18.07 29.27
C ARG A 196 33.14 17.92 28.00
N GLN A 197 32.58 18.15 26.81
CA GLN A 197 33.36 18.13 25.57
C GLN A 197 34.30 19.35 25.45
N THR A 198 33.88 20.54 25.89
CA THR A 198 34.73 21.73 25.91
C THR A 198 35.87 21.63 26.93
N GLU A 199 35.59 21.10 28.13
CA GLU A 199 36.62 20.94 29.17
C GLU A 199 37.66 19.85 28.82
N ASN A 200 37.29 18.82 28.06
CA ASN A 200 38.21 17.77 27.63
C ASN A 200 39.10 18.18 26.45
N SER A 201 38.66 19.14 25.62
CA SER A 201 39.43 19.69 24.50
C SER A 201 40.44 20.77 24.92
N LEU A 202 40.25 21.37 26.10
CA LEU A 202 41.18 22.34 26.71
C LEU A 202 42.33 21.69 27.50
N ARG A 203 42.31 20.36 27.70
CA ARG A 203 43.31 19.61 28.49
C ARG A 203 44.40 18.93 27.65
N VAL A 204 44.82 19.52 26.54
CA VAL A 204 46.03 19.04 25.84
C VAL A 204 47.25 19.68 26.52
N PRO A 205 48.15 18.90 27.16
CA PRO A 205 49.34 19.47 27.80
C PRO A 205 50.33 19.92 26.72
N VAL A 206 50.60 21.22 26.67
CA VAL A 206 51.78 21.75 25.97
C VAL A 206 53.00 21.38 26.82
N LEU A 207 53.57 20.21 26.57
CA LEU A 207 54.86 19.80 27.11
C LEU A 207 55.85 19.61 25.98
N ALA A 208 56.69 20.63 25.86
CA ALA A 208 58.14 20.57 25.64
C ALA A 208 58.71 19.47 24.73
N THR A 209 59.28 19.90 23.62
CA THR A 209 60.67 19.61 23.21
C THR A 209 61.12 20.86 22.43
N GLY A 210 62.24 21.51 22.75
CA GLY A 210 63.56 20.94 22.95
C GLY A 210 64.31 21.13 21.65
#